data_AF-A0A7W9KER1-F1
#
_entry.id   AF-A0A7W9KER1-F1
#
_cell.length_a   1.000
_cell.length_b   1.000
_cell.length_c   1.000
_cell.angle_alpha   90.00
_cell.angle_beta   90.00
_cell.angle_gamma   90.00
#
_symmetry.space_group_name_H-M   'P 1'
#
loop_
_entity.id
_entity.type
_entity.pdbx_description
1 polymer ?
#
loop_
_entity_poly.entity_id
_entity_poly.type
_entity_poly.pdbx_seq_one_letter_code
_entity_poly.pdbx_strand_id
1 'polypeptide(L)'
;MNLADNSFTFNGLPLHPLVVHAVVVLLPLAAVGSIIIAVYPRWRRRYWLPVLVLAVLGIGSVPIATQAGEELYDSIKVANPDLAHHRDLGNALLPYAITFGVMLALLLIVGRLADRERAAGGVRAGRAAAAAPRQQPVAPGVHSIDELDEESATAPTTTPGLVEDDKPSSSRFWSVITVLVAIAVIASAVAVTYEIYLVGDSGATAVWKGVGG
;
A
#
# COMPACT_ATOMS: atom_id res chain seq x y z
N MET A 1 15.41 8.29 -48.83
CA MET A 1 14.68 7.11 -48.33
C MET A 1 15.60 6.37 -47.36
N ASN A 2 15.50 6.68 -46.07
CA ASN A 2 16.16 5.93 -45.00
C ASN A 2 15.10 5.08 -44.32
N LEU A 3 15.25 3.76 -44.40
CA LEU A 3 14.41 2.70 -43.84
C LEU A 3 14.79 2.48 -42.37
N ALA A 4 14.63 3.53 -41.56
CA ALA A 4 14.78 3.49 -40.11
C ALA A 4 13.51 4.05 -39.48
N ASP A 5 12.40 3.40 -39.80
CA ASP A 5 11.27 3.06 -38.93
C ASP A 5 11.15 3.90 -37.66
N ASN A 6 10.33 4.94 -37.78
CA ASN A 6 10.05 5.90 -36.74
C ASN A 6 9.20 5.25 -35.61
N SER A 7 9.85 5.16 -34.45
CA SER A 7 9.38 5.37 -33.07
C SER A 7 8.53 4.36 -32.29
N PHE A 8 7.77 3.39 -32.83
CA PHE A 8 6.92 2.55 -31.95
C PHE A 8 6.58 1.14 -32.47
N THR A 9 7.58 0.31 -32.78
CA THR A 9 7.35 -1.10 -33.15
C THR A 9 8.26 -2.05 -32.36
N PHE A 10 7.67 -2.98 -31.60
CA PHE A 10 8.38 -4.13 -31.02
C PHE A 10 7.95 -5.38 -31.82
N ASN A 11 8.90 -6.12 -32.40
CA ASN A 11 8.60 -7.34 -33.19
C ASN A 11 7.64 -7.15 -34.39
N GLY A 12 7.57 -5.96 -34.99
CA GLY A 12 6.71 -5.69 -36.16
C GLY A 12 5.23 -5.45 -35.84
N LEU A 13 4.86 -5.39 -34.55
CA LEU A 13 3.53 -4.98 -34.10
C LEU A 13 3.56 -3.52 -33.65
N PRO A 14 2.49 -2.73 -33.92
CA PRO A 14 2.38 -1.38 -33.39
C PRO A 14 2.47 -1.46 -31.85
N LEU A 15 3.39 -0.73 -31.25
CA LEU A 15 3.59 -0.69 -29.81
C LEU A 15 2.36 -0.11 -29.10
N HIS A 16 1.57 0.69 -29.82
CA HIS A 16 0.43 1.44 -29.30
C HIS A 16 -0.65 0.54 -28.64
N PRO A 17 -1.17 -0.53 -29.28
CA PRO A 17 -2.04 -1.49 -28.59
C PRO A 17 -1.42 -2.13 -27.35
N LEU A 18 -0.12 -2.46 -27.38
CA LEU A 18 0.55 -3.11 -26.23
C LEU A 18 0.63 -2.16 -25.03
N VAL A 19 0.85 -0.86 -25.26
CA VAL A 19 0.85 0.15 -24.18
C VAL A 19 -0.52 0.27 -23.54
N VAL A 20 -1.60 0.30 -24.34
CA VAL A 20 -2.97 0.32 -23.81
C VAL A 20 -3.23 -0.92 -22.97
N HIS A 21 -2.86 -2.11 -23.47
CA HIS A 21 -2.97 -3.38 -22.73
C HIS A 21 -2.16 -3.36 -21.43
N ALA A 22 -0.97 -2.75 -21.43
CA ALA A 22 -0.18 -2.58 -20.22
C ALA A 22 -0.94 -1.77 -19.16
N VAL A 23 -1.59 -0.67 -19.53
CA VAL A 23 -2.40 0.13 -18.60
C VAL A 23 -3.56 -0.69 -18.03
N VAL A 24 -4.38 -1.33 -18.89
CA VAL A 24 -5.58 -2.06 -18.46
C VAL A 24 -5.29 -3.38 -17.74
N VAL A 25 -4.06 -3.92 -17.80
CA VAL A 25 -3.68 -5.11 -17.04
C VAL A 25 -2.88 -4.76 -15.80
N LEU A 26 -1.84 -3.92 -15.91
CA LEU A 26 -0.91 -3.65 -14.82
C LEU A 26 -1.57 -2.85 -13.70
N LEU A 27 -2.36 -1.81 -14.01
CA LEU A 27 -3.01 -1.00 -12.97
C LEU A 27 -4.06 -1.80 -12.18
N PRO A 28 -4.99 -2.55 -12.80
CA PRO A 28 -5.93 -3.38 -12.04
C PRO A 28 -5.23 -4.49 -11.25
N LEU A 29 -4.18 -5.11 -11.82
CA LEU A 29 -3.41 -6.11 -11.10
C LEU A 29 -2.66 -5.50 -9.91
N ALA A 30 -2.10 -4.29 -10.06
CA ALA A 30 -1.51 -3.53 -8.97
C ALA A 30 -2.55 -3.14 -7.92
N ALA A 31 -3.76 -2.74 -8.31
CA ALA A 31 -4.85 -2.41 -7.41
C ALA A 31 -5.25 -3.63 -6.56
N VAL A 32 -5.50 -4.79 -7.18
CA VAL A 32 -5.77 -6.04 -6.46
C VAL A 32 -4.61 -6.43 -5.56
N GLY A 33 -3.39 -6.37 -6.07
CA GLY A 33 -2.18 -6.63 -5.27
C GLY A 33 -2.05 -5.71 -4.06
N SER A 34 -2.37 -4.42 -4.22
CA SER A 34 -2.36 -3.42 -3.15
C SER A 34 -3.39 -3.74 -2.06
N ILE A 35 -4.59 -4.18 -2.44
CA ILE A 35 -5.66 -4.56 -1.51
C ILE A 35 -5.23 -5.81 -0.72
N ILE A 36 -4.68 -6.82 -1.40
CA ILE A 36 -4.20 -8.05 -0.75
C ILE A 36 -3.12 -7.71 0.28
N ILE A 37 -2.11 -6.91 -0.08
CA ILE A 37 -1.07 -6.53 0.87
C ILE A 37 -1.59 -5.56 1.94
N ALA A 38 -2.64 -4.78 1.66
CA ALA A 38 -3.30 -3.93 2.66
C ALA A 38 -3.96 -4.77 3.77
N VAL A 39 -4.72 -5.81 3.38
CA VAL A 39 -5.48 -6.70 4.27
C VAL A 39 -4.60 -7.74 4.98
N TYR A 40 -3.53 -8.23 4.33
CA TYR A 40 -2.64 -9.25 4.89
C TYR A 40 -1.23 -8.70 5.16
N PRO A 41 -0.96 -8.11 6.35
CA PRO A 41 0.33 -7.51 6.69
C PRO A 41 1.53 -8.44 6.52
N ARG A 42 1.34 -9.76 6.73
CA ARG A 42 2.39 -10.77 6.54
C ARG A 42 2.87 -10.85 5.09
N TRP A 43 1.98 -10.62 4.12
CA TRP A 43 2.29 -10.72 2.70
C TRP A 43 3.09 -9.51 2.18
N ARG A 44 2.98 -8.35 2.85
CA ARG A 44 3.77 -7.15 2.51
C ARG A 44 5.25 -7.42 2.43
N ARG A 45 5.81 -8.26 3.31
CA ARG A 45 7.25 -8.53 3.33
C ARG A 45 7.75 -9.22 2.07
N ARG A 46 6.93 -10.07 1.45
CA ARG A 46 7.30 -10.83 0.25
C ARG A 46 6.87 -10.15 -1.04
N TYR A 47 5.69 -9.55 -1.07
CA TYR A 47 5.05 -9.07 -2.31
C TYR A 47 5.13 -7.55 -2.53
N TRP A 48 5.77 -6.78 -1.65
CA TRP A 48 5.88 -5.32 -1.84
C TRP A 48 6.57 -4.94 -3.15
N LEU A 49 7.62 -5.65 -3.55
CA LEU A 49 8.39 -5.31 -4.75
C LEU A 49 7.62 -5.62 -6.03
N PRO A 50 7.03 -6.83 -6.22
CA PRO A 50 6.16 -7.08 -7.36
C PRO A 50 5.01 -6.08 -7.49
N VAL A 51 4.27 -5.80 -6.42
CA VAL A 51 3.13 -4.88 -6.46
C VAL A 51 3.58 -3.46 -6.80
N LEU A 52 4.71 -3.01 -6.23
CA LEU A 52 5.27 -1.69 -6.54
C LEU A 52 5.72 -1.60 -8.00
N VAL A 53 6.38 -2.63 -8.53
CA VAL A 53 6.81 -2.66 -9.94
C VAL A 53 5.60 -2.62 -10.87
N LEU A 54 4.56 -3.42 -10.60
CA LEU A 54 3.31 -3.38 -11.37
C LEU A 54 2.67 -1.99 -11.35
N ALA A 55 2.61 -1.35 -10.17
CA ALA A 55 2.06 -0.01 -10.03
C ALA A 55 2.88 1.02 -10.82
N VAL A 56 4.21 1.01 -10.69
CA VAL A 56 5.10 1.96 -11.38
C VAL A 56 5.03 1.78 -12.90
N LEU A 57 5.06 0.54 -13.39
CA LEU A 57 4.94 0.26 -14.82
C LEU A 57 3.56 0.62 -15.36
N GLY A 58 2.49 0.32 -14.61
CA GLY A 58 1.13 0.71 -14.96
C GLY A 58 0.96 2.23 -15.06
N ILE A 59 1.38 2.96 -14.02
CA ILE A 59 1.32 4.44 -13.98
C ILE A 59 2.18 5.04 -15.10
N GLY A 60 3.40 4.55 -15.30
CA GLY A 60 4.30 5.04 -16.35
C GLY A 60 3.78 4.79 -17.76
N SER A 61 2.91 3.79 -17.95
CA SER A 61 2.29 3.50 -19.24
C SER A 61 1.11 4.43 -19.56
N VAL A 62 0.45 5.02 -18.55
CA VAL A 62 -0.69 5.94 -18.74
C VAL A 62 -0.38 7.11 -19.67
N PRO A 63 0.66 7.94 -19.45
CA PRO A 63 0.92 9.10 -20.30
C PRO A 63 1.26 8.71 -21.74
N ILE A 64 1.87 7.53 -21.94
CA ILE A 64 2.20 7.01 -23.27
C ILE A 64 0.91 6.60 -24.00
N ALA A 65 -0.03 5.98 -23.28
CA ALA A 65 -1.34 5.62 -23.83
C ALA A 65 -2.17 6.87 -24.18
N THR A 66 -2.21 7.88 -23.30
CA THR A 66 -3.01 9.09 -23.51
C THR A 66 -2.50 9.92 -24.68
N GLN A 67 -1.18 10.16 -24.77
CA GLN A 67 -0.58 10.92 -25.88
C GLN A 67 -0.88 10.27 -27.23
N ALA A 68 -0.75 8.96 -27.32
CA ALA A 68 -1.02 8.27 -28.57
C ALA A 68 -2.52 8.22 -28.93
N GLY A 69 -3.41 8.25 -27.93
CA GLY A 69 -4.84 8.45 -28.14
C GLY A 69 -5.20 9.85 -28.64
N GLU A 70 -4.52 10.89 -28.13
CA GLU A 70 -4.68 12.27 -28.58
C GLU A 70 -4.22 12.45 -30.04
N GLU A 71 -3.05 11.90 -30.40
CA GLU A 71 -2.55 11.93 -31.78
C GLU A 71 -3.54 11.27 -32.76
N LEU A 72 -4.16 10.15 -32.36
CA LEU A 72 -5.19 9.50 -33.15
C LEU A 72 -6.45 10.37 -33.26
N TYR A 73 -6.93 10.93 -32.15
CA TYR A 73 -8.09 11.80 -32.13
C TYR A 73 -7.91 13.01 -33.06
N ASP A 74 -6.75 13.66 -33.03
CA ASP A 74 -6.42 14.82 -33.85
C ASP A 74 -6.28 14.45 -35.35
N SER A 75 -5.92 13.21 -35.66
CA SER A 75 -5.86 12.70 -37.04
C SER A 75 -7.25 12.43 -37.66
N ILE A 76 -8.25 12.15 -36.82
CA ILE A 76 -9.62 11.83 -37.26
C ILE A 76 -10.35 13.14 -37.56
N LYS A 77 -10.61 13.40 -38.85
CA LYS A 77 -11.30 14.63 -39.30
C LYS A 77 -12.82 14.66 -39.05
N VAL A 78 -13.35 13.69 -38.31
CA VAL A 78 -14.79 13.55 -38.04
C VAL A 78 -15.07 13.93 -36.60
N ALA A 79 -15.92 14.95 -36.40
CA ALA A 79 -16.38 15.32 -35.07
C ALA A 79 -17.34 14.24 -34.54
N ASN A 80 -16.90 13.48 -33.54
CA ASN A 80 -17.72 12.50 -32.84
C ASN A 80 -17.71 12.79 -31.32
N PRO A 81 -18.87 13.15 -30.72
CA PRO A 81 -18.95 13.47 -29.30
C PRO A 81 -18.62 12.29 -28.39
N ASP A 82 -18.94 11.05 -28.78
CA ASP A 82 -18.63 9.86 -27.98
C ASP A 82 -17.11 9.60 -27.95
N LEU A 83 -16.42 9.85 -29.06
CA LEU A 83 -14.96 9.72 -29.13
C LEU A 83 -14.25 10.82 -28.31
N ALA A 84 -14.76 12.05 -28.35
CA ALA A 84 -14.25 13.14 -27.52
C ALA A 84 -14.42 12.84 -26.03
N HIS A 85 -15.57 12.29 -25.63
CA HIS A 85 -15.82 11.87 -24.26
C HIS A 85 -14.85 10.78 -23.79
N HIS A 86 -14.58 9.77 -24.62
CA HIS A 86 -13.59 8.74 -24.33
C HIS A 86 -12.17 9.32 -24.11
N ARG A 87 -11.74 10.24 -24.98
CA ARG A 87 -10.45 10.92 -24.86
C ARG A 87 -10.35 11.68 -23.54
N ASP A 88 -11.38 12.45 -23.19
CA ASP A 88 -11.38 13.26 -21.98
C ASP A 88 -11.32 12.40 -20.71
N LEU A 89 -12.02 11.24 -20.69
CA LEU A 89 -11.89 10.24 -19.62
C LEU A 89 -10.49 9.62 -19.58
N GLY A 90 -9.91 9.30 -20.73
CA GLY A 90 -8.54 8.78 -20.82
C GLY A 90 -7.52 9.75 -20.21
N ASN A 91 -7.66 11.04 -20.50
CA ASN A 91 -6.81 12.11 -19.96
C ASN A 91 -7.00 12.31 -18.45
N ALA A 92 -8.19 12.02 -17.93
CA ALA A 92 -8.47 12.08 -16.50
C ALA A 92 -7.80 10.93 -15.71
N LEU A 93 -7.37 9.83 -16.35
CA LEU A 93 -6.86 8.64 -15.65
C LEU A 93 -5.54 8.88 -14.87
N LEU A 94 -4.63 9.70 -15.41
CA LEU A 94 -3.30 9.92 -14.86
C LEU A 94 -3.30 10.41 -13.39
N PRO A 95 -4.05 11.45 -12.98
CA PRO A 95 -4.10 11.88 -11.60
C PRO A 95 -4.62 10.80 -10.64
N TYR A 96 -5.57 9.96 -11.05
CA TYR A 96 -6.04 8.83 -10.23
C TYR A 96 -4.96 7.76 -10.08
N ALA A 97 -4.26 7.43 -11.17
CA ALA A 97 -3.16 6.47 -11.14
C ALA A 97 -2.00 6.94 -10.24
N ILE A 98 -1.64 8.23 -10.31
CA ILE A 98 -0.63 8.83 -9.42
C ILE A 98 -1.10 8.80 -7.96
N THR A 99 -2.35 9.18 -7.69
CA THR A 99 -2.93 9.16 -6.33
C THR A 99 -2.85 7.76 -5.73
N PHE A 100 -3.25 6.75 -6.49
CA PHE A 100 -3.11 5.35 -6.12
C PHE A 100 -1.65 4.96 -5.83
N GLY A 101 -0.72 5.33 -6.70
CA GLY A 101 0.71 5.07 -6.52
C GLY A 101 1.29 5.70 -5.24
N VAL A 102 0.91 6.94 -4.95
CA VAL A 102 1.32 7.64 -3.72
C VAL A 102 0.74 6.98 -2.48
N MET A 103 -0.54 6.60 -2.50
CA MET A 103 -1.17 5.89 -1.38
C MET A 103 -0.51 4.53 -1.14
N LEU A 104 -0.22 3.78 -2.20
CA LEU A 104 0.52 2.52 -2.13
C LEU A 104 1.94 2.73 -1.56
N ALA A 105 2.67 3.74 -2.02
CA ALA A 105 3.99 4.06 -1.47
C ALA A 105 3.91 4.40 0.03
N LEU A 106 2.94 5.21 0.44
CA LEU A 106 2.70 5.56 1.83
C LEU A 106 2.40 4.32 2.68
N LEU A 107 1.58 3.41 2.16
CA LEU A 107 1.27 2.12 2.79
C LEU A 107 2.53 1.30 3.05
N LEU A 108 3.44 1.24 2.09
CA LEU A 108 4.70 0.51 2.20
C LEU A 108 5.66 1.18 3.21
N ILE A 109 5.73 2.52 3.22
CA ILE A 109 6.57 3.28 4.15
C ILE A 109 6.07 3.13 5.59
N VAL A 110 4.78 3.38 5.84
CA VAL A 110 4.15 3.26 7.16
C VAL A 110 4.24 1.81 7.66
N GLY A 111 3.97 0.83 6.79
CA GLY A 111 4.11 -0.58 7.13
C GLY A 111 5.53 -0.95 7.56
N ARG A 112 6.56 -0.40 6.89
CA ARG A 112 7.97 -0.61 7.24
C ARG A 112 8.34 0.04 8.57
N LEU A 113 7.85 1.25 8.86
CA LEU A 113 8.10 1.91 10.14
C LEU A 113 7.43 1.16 11.29
N ALA A 114 6.15 0.78 11.14
CA ALA A 114 5.42 0.02 12.15
C ALA A 114 6.07 -1.35 12.44
N ASP A 115 6.60 -2.03 11.42
CA ASP A 115 7.32 -3.30 11.60
C ASP A 115 8.66 -3.13 12.36
N ARG A 116 9.38 -2.04 12.12
CA ARG A 116 10.63 -1.73 12.85
C ARG A 116 10.38 -1.48 14.33
N GLU A 117 9.32 -0.75 14.67
CA GLU A 117 8.97 -0.50 16.07
C GLU A 117 8.53 -1.76 16.81
N ARG A 118 7.76 -2.63 16.16
CA ARG A 118 7.38 -3.94 16.73
C ARG A 118 8.61 -4.81 17.01
N ALA A 119 9.59 -4.82 16.11
CA ALA A 119 10.84 -5.54 16.31
C ALA A 119 11.67 -4.98 17.48
N ALA A 120 11.79 -3.65 17.57
CA ALA A 120 12.51 -2.99 18.68
C ALA A 120 11.82 -3.22 20.04
N GLY A 121 10.49 -3.19 20.08
CA GLY A 121 9.71 -3.51 21.28
C GLY A 121 9.91 -4.96 21.74
N GLY A 122 9.94 -5.92 20.80
CA GLY A 122 10.22 -7.33 21.08
C GLY A 122 11.61 -7.56 21.68
N VAL A 123 12.65 -6.88 21.17
CA VAL A 123 14.02 -6.98 21.72
C VAL A 123 14.10 -6.42 23.14
N ARG A 124 13.43 -5.29 23.43
CA ARG A 124 13.37 -4.71 24.78
C ARG A 124 12.63 -5.63 25.76
N ALA A 125 11.47 -6.17 25.36
CA ALA A 125 10.71 -7.12 26.17
C ALA A 125 11.50 -8.41 26.45
N GLY A 126 12.20 -8.94 25.45
CA GLY A 126 13.07 -10.11 25.62
C GLY A 126 14.24 -9.87 26.59
N ARG A 127 14.85 -8.68 26.55
CA ARG A 127 15.89 -8.30 27.53
C ARG A 127 15.32 -8.13 28.94
N ALA A 128 14.15 -7.51 29.08
CA ALA A 128 13.49 -7.36 30.37
C ALA A 128 13.09 -8.72 30.98
N ALA A 129 12.59 -9.65 30.16
CA ALA A 129 12.27 -11.01 30.58
C ALA A 129 13.53 -11.81 30.96
N ALA A 130 14.66 -11.61 30.27
CA ALA A 130 15.94 -12.23 30.61
C ALA A 130 16.59 -11.63 31.88
N ALA A 131 16.33 -10.35 32.17
CA ALA A 131 16.79 -9.65 33.36
C ALA A 131 15.89 -9.87 34.59
N ALA A 132 14.66 -10.36 34.39
CA ALA A 132 13.78 -10.73 35.48
C ALA A 132 14.45 -11.85 36.30
N PRO A 133 14.54 -11.72 37.64
CA PRO A 133 15.18 -12.71 38.48
C PRO A 133 14.46 -14.04 38.27
N ARG A 134 15.17 -15.02 37.68
CA ARG A 134 14.69 -16.41 37.66
C ARG A 134 14.53 -16.80 39.12
N GLN A 135 13.30 -16.88 39.59
CA GLN A 135 12.98 -17.52 40.86
C GLN A 135 13.43 -18.98 40.72
N GLN A 136 14.67 -19.25 41.14
CA GLN A 136 15.16 -20.59 41.31
C GLN A 136 14.22 -21.23 42.34
N PRO A 137 13.56 -22.36 42.05
CA PRO A 137 12.74 -23.04 43.04
C PRO A 137 13.66 -23.36 44.21
N VAL A 138 13.50 -22.63 45.32
CA VAL A 138 14.18 -22.94 46.57
C VAL A 138 13.69 -24.32 46.95
N ALA A 139 14.58 -25.31 46.94
CA ALA A 139 14.25 -26.65 47.39
C ALA A 139 13.65 -26.55 48.80
N PRO A 140 12.46 -27.10 49.06
CA PRO A 140 11.89 -27.06 50.40
C PRO A 140 12.79 -27.89 51.33
N GLY A 141 13.41 -27.24 52.33
CA GLY A 141 13.98 -27.97 53.47
C GLY A 141 15.41 -27.63 53.93
N VAL A 142 15.84 -26.36 53.94
CA VAL A 142 17.00 -25.97 54.77
C VAL A 142 16.63 -24.75 55.59
N HIS A 143 16.30 -24.97 56.87
CA HIS A 143 16.17 -23.93 57.88
C HIS A 143 17.55 -23.72 58.52
N SER A 144 18.16 -22.56 58.27
CA SER A 144 19.27 -22.05 59.09
C SER A 144 18.72 -21.63 60.45
N ILE A 145 19.39 -22.01 61.53
CA ILE A 145 18.95 -21.82 62.93
C ILE A 145 19.42 -20.51 63.58
N ASP A 146 19.86 -19.52 62.81
CA ASP A 146 20.31 -18.23 63.34
C ASP A 146 19.41 -17.11 62.84
N GLU A 147 18.60 -16.56 63.75
CA GLU A 147 18.07 -15.18 63.83
C GLU A 147 16.68 -15.19 64.48
N LEU A 148 16.69 -15.43 65.79
CA LEU A 148 15.69 -14.90 66.71
C LEU A 148 16.39 -13.79 67.47
N ASP A 149 16.20 -12.54 67.04
CA ASP A 149 16.25 -11.36 67.90
C ASP A 149 15.39 -10.25 67.26
N GLU A 150 14.31 -9.94 67.97
CA GLU A 150 13.54 -8.69 68.10
C GLU A 150 14.31 -7.41 67.65
N GLU A 151 13.76 -6.29 67.17
CA GLU A 151 12.49 -5.60 67.41
C GLU A 151 12.53 -4.26 66.62
N SER A 152 11.36 -3.75 66.24
CA SER A 152 10.98 -2.31 66.28
C SER A 152 10.05 -1.92 65.12
N ALA A 153 8.83 -1.59 65.50
CA ALA A 153 7.81 -1.05 64.63
C ALA A 153 8.21 0.33 64.10
N THR A 154 8.21 0.47 62.76
CA THR A 154 7.87 1.73 62.08
C THR A 154 7.16 1.42 60.76
N ALA A 155 5.84 1.24 60.83
CA ALA A 155 4.95 1.80 59.81
C ALA A 155 4.76 3.28 60.17
N PRO A 156 4.66 4.25 59.23
CA PRO A 156 4.01 4.18 57.92
C PRO A 156 4.97 4.64 56.80
N THR A 157 4.68 4.55 55.50
CA THR A 157 3.95 5.59 54.76
C THR A 157 3.77 5.10 53.32
N THR A 158 2.52 5.11 52.88
CA THR A 158 2.09 5.12 51.50
C THR A 158 2.94 6.03 50.61
N THR A 159 3.54 5.45 49.56
CA THR A 159 3.53 6.06 48.22
C THR A 159 3.02 5.03 47.21
N PRO A 160 1.70 4.77 47.13
CA PRO A 160 1.08 4.22 45.93
C PRO A 160 1.10 5.34 44.88
N GLY A 161 2.20 5.46 44.13
CA GLY A 161 2.41 6.63 43.30
C GLY A 161 3.57 6.49 42.35
N LEU A 162 3.55 5.45 41.50
CA LEU A 162 4.00 5.53 40.11
C LEU A 162 3.09 4.61 39.27
N VAL A 163 1.78 4.80 39.42
CA VAL A 163 0.86 4.42 38.36
C VAL A 163 0.88 5.57 37.35
N GLU A 164 1.19 5.20 36.11
CA GLU A 164 0.91 5.93 34.88
C GLU A 164 1.74 7.18 34.56
N ASP A 165 2.85 6.95 33.86
CA ASP A 165 2.98 7.52 32.51
C ASP A 165 2.57 6.42 31.51
N ASP A 166 1.27 6.12 31.36
CA ASP A 166 0.76 5.40 30.17
C ASP A 166 0.86 6.38 29.00
N LYS A 167 2.09 6.65 28.56
CA LYS A 167 2.33 7.28 27.26
C LYS A 167 1.62 6.38 26.28
N PRO A 168 0.59 6.87 25.55
CA PRO A 168 -0.25 6.02 24.71
C PRO A 168 0.68 5.15 23.89
N SER A 169 0.61 3.84 24.16
CA SER A 169 1.57 2.86 23.66
C SER A 169 1.83 3.13 22.18
N SER A 170 3.06 3.46 21.79
CA SER A 170 3.38 3.86 20.41
C SER A 170 2.87 2.84 19.38
N SER A 171 2.72 1.58 19.79
CA SER A 171 2.12 0.49 19.04
C SER A 171 0.66 0.72 18.59
N ARG A 172 -0.20 1.35 19.40
CA ARG A 172 -1.61 1.65 19.04
C ARG A 172 -1.67 2.76 18.01
N PHE A 173 -0.88 3.83 18.19
CA PHE A 173 -0.79 4.95 17.26
C PHE A 173 -0.42 4.50 15.84
N TRP A 174 0.65 3.70 15.70
CA TRP A 174 1.05 3.15 14.40
C TRP A 174 0.02 2.19 13.81
N SER A 175 -0.71 1.47 14.64
CA SER A 175 -1.77 0.57 14.16
C SER A 175 -2.94 1.38 13.57
N VAL A 176 -3.38 2.45 14.24
CA VAL A 176 -4.43 3.35 13.72
C VAL A 176 -3.99 4.00 12.41
N ILE A 177 -2.78 4.56 12.34
CA ILE A 177 -2.25 5.15 11.10
C ILE A 177 -2.20 4.11 9.98
N THR A 178 -1.69 2.91 10.27
CA THR A 178 -1.62 1.85 9.25
C THR A 178 -3.00 1.49 8.72
N VAL A 179 -4.02 1.42 9.59
CA VAL A 179 -5.41 1.15 9.19
C VAL A 179 -5.98 2.28 8.34
N LEU A 180 -5.79 3.54 8.74
CA LEU A 180 -6.24 4.70 7.96
C LEU A 180 -5.61 4.74 6.56
N VAL A 181 -4.29 4.51 6.48
CA VAL A 181 -3.59 4.45 5.19
C VAL A 181 -4.05 3.25 4.37
N ALA A 182 -4.32 2.10 4.98
CA ALA A 182 -4.87 0.94 4.27
C ALA A 182 -6.25 1.23 3.67
N ILE A 183 -7.13 1.92 4.41
CA ILE A 183 -8.44 2.36 3.90
C ILE A 183 -8.27 3.34 2.74
N ALA A 184 -7.36 4.31 2.85
CA ALA A 184 -7.09 5.26 1.77
C ALA A 184 -6.54 4.57 0.51
N VAL A 185 -5.70 3.53 0.66
CA VAL A 185 -5.23 2.70 -0.46
C VAL A 185 -6.38 1.96 -1.11
N ILE A 186 -7.26 1.32 -0.32
CA ILE A 186 -8.41 0.61 -0.87
C ILE A 186 -9.32 1.58 -1.63
N ALA A 187 -9.60 2.76 -1.07
CA ALA A 187 -10.41 3.78 -1.72
C ALA A 187 -9.78 4.26 -3.04
N SER A 188 -8.48 4.55 -3.06
CA SER A 188 -7.78 4.95 -4.30
C SER A 188 -7.67 3.82 -5.32
N ALA A 189 -7.52 2.56 -4.88
CA ALA A 189 -7.52 1.38 -5.73
C ALA A 189 -8.88 1.16 -6.42
N VAL A 190 -9.97 1.38 -5.69
CA VAL A 190 -11.33 1.37 -6.26
C VAL A 190 -11.50 2.52 -7.24
N ALA A 191 -11.07 3.73 -6.88
CA ALA A 191 -11.18 4.91 -7.75
C ALA A 191 -10.45 4.71 -9.09
N VAL A 192 -9.18 4.28 -9.07
CA VAL A 192 -8.43 4.05 -10.33
C VAL A 192 -9.03 2.92 -11.16
N THR A 193 -9.55 1.86 -10.52
CA THR A 193 -10.21 0.76 -11.23
C THR A 193 -11.52 1.21 -11.88
N TYR A 194 -12.29 2.04 -11.18
CA TYR A 194 -13.52 2.62 -11.70
C TYR A 194 -13.28 3.55 -12.89
N GLU A 195 -12.25 4.39 -12.83
CA GLU A 195 -11.87 5.24 -13.96
C GLU A 195 -11.42 4.42 -15.18
N ILE A 196 -10.67 3.33 -14.98
CA ILE A 196 -10.33 2.40 -16.07
C ILE A 196 -11.60 1.79 -16.68
N TYR A 197 -12.59 1.43 -15.86
CA TYR A 197 -13.87 0.93 -16.34
C TYR A 197 -14.62 1.97 -17.18
N LEU A 198 -14.69 3.23 -16.72
CA LEU A 198 -15.34 4.33 -17.46
C LEU A 198 -14.64 4.60 -18.80
N VAL A 199 -13.31 4.59 -18.83
CA VAL A 199 -12.53 4.70 -20.07
C VAL A 199 -12.84 3.52 -21.01
N GLY A 200 -12.97 2.30 -20.49
CA GLY A 200 -13.33 1.13 -21.28
C GLY A 200 -14.74 1.18 -21.87
N ASP A 201 -15.73 1.55 -21.04
CA ASP A 201 -17.15 1.65 -21.46
C ASP A 201 -17.36 2.78 -22.49
N SER A 202 -16.74 3.94 -22.26
CA SER A 202 -16.74 5.04 -23.25
C SER A 202 -16.07 4.64 -24.57
N GLY A 203 -15.01 3.83 -24.53
CA GLY A 203 -14.38 3.31 -25.75
C GLY A 203 -15.27 2.33 -26.51
N ALA A 204 -15.96 1.43 -25.78
CA ALA A 204 -16.92 0.51 -26.40
C ALA A 204 -18.10 1.27 -27.01
N THR A 205 -18.67 2.23 -26.30
CA THR A 205 -19.79 3.03 -26.82
C THR A 205 -19.39 3.85 -28.06
N ALA A 206 -18.19 4.44 -28.10
CA ALA A 206 -17.72 5.20 -29.25
C ALA A 206 -17.67 4.39 -30.57
N VAL A 207 -17.47 3.07 -30.47
CA VAL A 207 -17.40 2.16 -31.63
C VAL A 207 -18.76 1.51 -31.93
N TRP A 208 -19.50 1.10 -30.90
CA TRP A 208 -20.62 0.15 -31.04
C TRP A 208 -22.02 0.77 -30.95
N LYS A 209 -22.17 2.05 -30.53
CA LYS A 209 -23.50 2.69 -30.35
C LYS A 209 -24.38 2.66 -31.61
N GLY A 210 -23.79 2.60 -32.80
CA GLY A 210 -24.50 2.59 -34.09
C GLY A 210 -24.77 1.21 -34.70
N VAL A 211 -24.30 0.11 -34.09
CA VAL A 211 -24.35 -1.24 -34.70
C VAL A 211 -25.58 -2.04 -34.25
N GLY A 212 -26.27 -1.60 -33.19
CA GLY A 212 -27.38 -2.34 -32.56
C GLY A 212 -28.77 -1.69 -32.63
N GLY A 213 -28.96 -0.65 -33.46
CA GLY A 213 -30.21 0.12 -33.56
C GLY A 213 -30.86 0.03 -34.94
#